data_AF-A0A9E3BYI5-F1
#
_entry.id   AF-A0A9E3BYI5-F1
#
_cell.length_a   1.000
_cell.length_b   1.000
_cell.length_c   1.000
_cell.angle_alpha   90.00
_cell.angle_beta   90.00
_cell.angle_gamma   90.00
#
_symmetry.space_group_name_H-M   'P 1'
#
loop_
_entity.id
_entity.type
_entity.pdbx_description
1 polymer ?
#
loop_
_entity_poly.entity_id
_entity_poly.type
_entity_poly.pdbx_seq_one_letter_code
_entity_poly.pdbx_strand_id
1 'polypeptide(L)'
;MNESNTMPSADPDLFALLDDLVDRWCERRALNVLRHILPAYPLSSGLTDEWAELYQTLRRIRSQYEKELPAAEAEMLGEAIVLVGERLYGR
;
A
#
# COMPACT_ATOMS: atom_id res chain seq x y z
N MET A 1 -28.89 24.16 1.00
CA MET A 1 -27.52 24.62 0.72
C MET A 1 -26.56 23.52 1.13
N ASN A 2 -26.12 22.80 0.11
CA ASN A 2 -24.98 21.89 -0.04
C ASN A 2 -24.54 21.09 1.19
N GLU A 3 -25.01 19.85 1.18
CA GLU A 3 -24.40 18.69 1.81
C GLU A 3 -22.89 18.71 1.51
N SER A 4 -22.10 18.85 2.58
CA SER A 4 -20.67 18.56 2.56
C SER A 4 -20.52 17.15 2.02
N ASN A 5 -20.03 17.04 0.78
CA ASN A 5 -19.59 15.81 0.17
C ASN A 5 -18.49 15.20 1.07
N THR A 6 -18.90 14.33 2.00
CA THR A 6 -18.00 13.50 2.77
C THR A 6 -17.25 12.63 1.77
N MET A 7 -16.02 13.04 1.45
CA MET A 7 -15.06 12.20 0.76
C MET A 7 -15.03 10.84 1.48
N PRO A 8 -15.05 9.69 0.77
CA PRO A 8 -15.00 8.39 1.42
C PRO A 8 -13.70 8.31 2.22
N SER A 9 -13.88 8.27 3.54
CA SER A 9 -12.87 8.18 4.56
C SER A 9 -11.75 7.23 4.13
N ALA A 10 -10.51 7.67 4.31
CA ALA A 10 -9.32 6.82 4.24
C ALA A 10 -9.62 5.45 4.88
N ASP A 11 -9.42 4.34 4.15
CA ASP A 11 -9.56 2.98 4.68
C ASP A 11 -8.56 2.80 5.81
N PRO A 12 -8.96 2.96 7.09
CA PRO A 12 -8.00 3.09 8.19
C PRO A 12 -7.22 1.78 8.36
N ASP A 13 -7.86 0.66 8.04
CA ASP A 13 -7.28 -0.68 8.08
C ASP A 13 -6.19 -0.85 7.03
N LEU A 14 -6.34 -0.26 5.83
CA LEU A 14 -5.32 -0.30 4.79
C LEU A 14 -4.09 0.52 5.15
N PHE A 15 -4.28 1.76 5.64
CA PHE A 15 -3.15 2.60 6.04
C PHE A 15 -2.40 2.00 7.23
N ALA A 16 -3.12 1.47 8.23
CA ALA A 16 -2.49 0.76 9.34
C ALA A 16 -1.71 -0.48 8.89
N LEU A 17 -2.23 -1.24 7.92
CA LEU A 17 -1.53 -2.39 7.33
C LEU A 17 -0.26 -1.98 6.59
N LEU A 18 -0.31 -0.88 5.82
CA LEU A 18 0.85 -0.34 5.10
C LEU A 18 1.91 0.22 6.06
N ASP A 19 1.48 0.89 7.12
CA ASP A 19 2.38 1.38 8.16
C ASP A 19 3.12 0.22 8.85
N ASP A 20 2.42 -0.86 9.25
CA ASP A 20 3.07 -2.04 9.86
C ASP A 20 4.04 -2.72 8.88
N LEU A 21 3.71 -2.79 7.58
CA LEU A 21 4.64 -3.29 6.57
C LEU A 21 5.92 -2.45 6.48
N VAL A 22 5.78 -1.12 6.41
CA VAL A 22 6.92 -0.20 6.32
C VAL A 22 7.77 -0.28 7.58
N ASP A 23 7.16 -0.33 8.77
CA ASP A 23 7.87 -0.45 10.04
C ASP A 23 8.69 -1.74 10.11
N ARG A 24 8.10 -2.89 9.75
CA ARG A 24 8.84 -4.17 9.70
C ARG A 24 10.00 -4.15 8.71
N TRP A 25 9.80 -3.54 7.54
CA TRP A 25 10.87 -3.38 6.55
C TRP A 25 11.99 -2.45 7.05
N CYS A 26 11.64 -1.41 7.80
CA CYS A 26 12.61 -0.54 8.47
C CYS A 26 13.41 -1.31 9.53
N GLU A 27 12.75 -2.09 10.40
CA GLU A 27 13.40 -2.91 11.43
C GLU A 27 14.39 -3.92 10.84
N ARG A 28 13.99 -4.59 9.76
CA ARG A 28 14.82 -5.58 9.06
C ARG A 28 15.86 -4.94 8.13
N ARG A 29 15.82 -3.62 7.93
CA ARG A 29 16.66 -2.88 6.97
C ARG A 29 16.49 -3.42 5.53
N ALA A 30 15.27 -3.73 5.13
CA ALA A 30 14.92 -4.19 3.79
C ALA A 30 14.98 -3.03 2.76
N LEU A 31 16.15 -2.41 2.59
CA LEU A 31 16.35 -1.20 1.79
C LEU A 31 15.90 -1.36 0.33
N ASN A 32 16.02 -2.57 -0.22
CA ASN A 32 15.58 -2.89 -1.58
C ASN A 32 14.06 -2.81 -1.75
N VAL A 33 13.30 -3.13 -0.72
CA VAL A 33 11.84 -3.01 -0.71
C VAL A 33 11.44 -1.57 -0.40
N LEU A 34 12.08 -0.97 0.62
CA LEU A 34 11.84 0.40 1.07
C LEU A 34 12.02 1.43 -0.05
N ARG A 35 13.06 1.30 -0.88
CA ARG A 35 13.30 2.21 -2.02
C ARG A 35 12.16 2.25 -3.04
N HIS A 36 11.31 1.22 -3.08
CA HIS A 36 10.18 1.17 -3.99
C HIS A 36 8.91 1.71 -3.38
N ILE A 37 8.65 1.41 -2.10
CA ILE A 37 7.41 1.85 -1.44
C ILE A 37 7.45 3.33 -1.04
N LEU A 38 8.59 3.83 -0.54
CA LEU A 38 8.69 5.20 -0.01
C LEU A 38 8.36 6.31 -1.02
N PRO A 39 8.65 6.17 -2.33
CA PRO A 39 8.19 7.14 -3.33
C PRO A 39 6.68 7.14 -3.56
N ALA A 40 6.01 5.99 -3.35
CA ALA A 40 4.58 5.80 -3.61
C ALA A 40 3.71 5.86 -2.34
N TYR A 41 4.33 5.88 -1.16
CA TYR A 41 3.66 5.89 0.13
C TYR A 41 4.50 6.67 1.17
N PRO A 42 3.91 7.56 1.97
CA PRO A 42 2.48 7.87 2.06
C PRO A 42 1.92 8.63 0.85
N LEU A 43 0.62 8.50 0.59
CA LEU A 43 -0.06 9.22 -0.50
C LEU A 43 -0.11 10.72 -0.19
N SER A 44 0.20 11.57 -1.18
CA SER A 44 0.31 13.02 -0.96
C SER A 44 -1.01 13.75 -1.20
N SER A 45 -1.82 13.30 -2.17
CA SER A 45 -3.11 13.92 -2.53
C SER A 45 -4.31 12.98 -2.45
N GLY A 46 -4.09 11.66 -2.37
CA GLY A 46 -5.13 10.64 -2.36
C GLY A 46 -5.87 10.48 -3.70
N LEU A 47 -5.32 11.00 -4.79
CA LEU A 47 -5.92 10.95 -6.13
C LEU A 47 -5.78 9.55 -6.75
N THR A 48 -6.66 9.22 -7.70
CA THR A 48 -6.71 7.91 -8.37
C THR A 48 -5.37 7.50 -8.98
N ASP A 49 -4.59 8.44 -9.51
CA ASP A 49 -3.28 8.16 -10.09
C ASP A 49 -2.27 7.68 -9.03
N GLU A 50 -2.27 8.28 -7.84
CA GLU A 50 -1.40 7.84 -6.74
C GLU A 50 -1.83 6.47 -6.21
N TRP A 51 -3.13 6.17 -6.17
CA TRP A 51 -3.62 4.84 -5.84
C TRP A 51 -3.17 3.79 -6.86
N ALA A 52 -3.20 4.13 -8.16
CA ALA A 52 -2.72 3.26 -9.22
C ALA A 52 -1.20 3.04 -9.13
N GLU A 53 -0.44 4.08 -8.81
CA GLU A 53 1.00 3.99 -8.58
C GLU A 53 1.33 3.12 -7.36
N LEU A 54 0.61 3.28 -6.25
CA LEU A 54 0.73 2.44 -5.06
C LEU A 54 0.43 0.98 -5.38
N TYR A 55 -0.68 0.70 -6.06
CA TYR A 55 -1.05 -0.66 -6.46
C TYR A 55 0.04 -1.34 -7.29
N GLN A 56 0.57 -0.64 -8.30
CA GLN A 56 1.61 -1.18 -9.17
C GLN A 56 2.93 -1.38 -8.41
N THR A 57 3.24 -0.48 -7.48
CA THR A 57 4.41 -0.57 -6.61
C THR A 57 4.33 -1.79 -5.69
N LEU A 58 3.21 -2.02 -5.00
CA LEU A 58 3.01 -3.18 -4.14
C LEU A 58 3.09 -4.49 -4.94
N ARG A 59 2.48 -4.56 -6.13
CA ARG A 59 2.59 -5.72 -7.04
C ARG A 59 4.02 -5.96 -7.51
N ARG A 60 4.76 -4.90 -7.83
CA ARG A 60 6.17 -4.99 -8.20
C ARG A 60 6.99 -5.54 -7.05
N ILE A 61 6.79 -5.05 -5.83
CA ILE A 61 7.49 -5.54 -4.64
C ILE A 61 7.22 -7.02 -4.44
N ARG A 62 5.95 -7.44 -4.49
CA ARG A 62 5.56 -8.84 -4.35
C ARG A 62 6.25 -9.72 -5.40
N SER A 63 6.29 -9.29 -6.65
CA SER A 63 6.90 -10.07 -7.73
C SER A 63 8.43 -10.11 -7.67
N GLN A 64 9.09 -9.03 -7.25
CA GLN A 64 10.55 -8.91 -7.30
C GLN A 64 11.23 -9.45 -6.04
N TYR A 65 10.55 -9.35 -4.89
CA TYR A 65 11.13 -9.69 -3.58
C TYR A 65 10.40 -10.85 -2.89
N GLU A 66 9.59 -11.63 -3.62
CA GLU A 66 8.84 -12.78 -3.08
C GLU A 66 9.71 -13.70 -2.20
N LYS A 67 10.94 -13.98 -2.64
CA LYS A 67 11.89 -14.85 -1.94
C LYS A 67 12.61 -14.18 -0.77
N GLU A 68 12.59 -12.86 -0.71
CA GLU A 68 13.26 -12.05 0.32
C GLU A 68 12.29 -11.60 1.43
N LEU A 69 10.98 -11.76 1.20
CA LEU A 69 9.93 -11.44 2.15
C LEU A 69 9.64 -12.67 3.05
N PRO A 70 9.67 -12.51 4.38
CA PRO A 70 9.06 -13.45 5.30
C PRO A 70 7.61 -13.72 4.93
N ALA A 71 7.13 -14.95 5.20
CA ALA A 71 5.79 -15.37 4.83
C ALA A 71 4.69 -14.43 5.35
N ALA A 72 4.83 -13.95 6.59
CA ALA A 72 3.91 -12.99 7.18
C ALA A 72 3.89 -11.64 6.43
N GLU A 73 5.05 -11.09 6.07
CA GLU A 73 5.14 -9.84 5.29
C GLU A 73 4.55 -10.04 3.87
N ALA A 74 4.77 -11.21 3.26
CA ALA A 74 4.23 -11.53 1.94
C ALA A 74 2.69 -11.66 1.94
N GLU A 75 2.13 -12.23 3.01
CA GLU A 75 0.68 -12.32 3.23
C GLU A 75 0.06 -10.93 3.41
N MET A 76 0.61 -10.12 4.30
CA MET A 76 0.20 -8.73 4.51
C MET A 76 0.29 -7.89 3.23
N LEU A 77 1.37 -8.05 2.46
CA LEU A 77 1.52 -7.39 1.17
C LEU A 77 0.46 -7.86 0.17
N GLY A 78 0.10 -9.14 0.21
CA GLY A 78 -0.99 -9.71 -0.59
C GLY A 78 -2.34 -9.08 -0.25
N GLU A 79 -2.64 -8.93 1.04
CA GLU A 79 -3.85 -8.26 1.54
C GLU A 79 -3.88 -6.79 1.13
N ALA A 80 -2.79 -6.05 1.31
CA ALA A 80 -2.68 -4.65 0.89
C ALA A 80 -2.93 -4.47 -0.61
N ILE A 81 -2.43 -5.38 -1.46
CA ILE A 81 -2.70 -5.36 -2.91
C ILE A 81 -4.19 -5.55 -3.20
N VAL A 82 -4.86 -6.46 -2.51
CA VAL A 82 -6.30 -6.71 -2.68
C VAL A 82 -7.08 -5.46 -2.30
N LEU A 83 -6.85 -4.89 -1.12
CA LEU A 83 -7.56 -3.70 -0.62
C LEU A 83 -7.37 -2.49 -1.55
N VAL A 84 -6.14 -2.23 -2.02
CA VAL A 84 -5.89 -1.14 -2.99
C VAL A 84 -6.59 -1.43 -4.32
N GLY A 85 -6.61 -2.70 -4.76
CA GLY A 85 -7.28 -3.12 -5.98
C GLY A 85 -8.79 -2.95 -5.92
N GLU A 86 -9.43 -3.33 -4.81
CA GLU A 86 -10.86 -3.14 -4.55
C GLU A 86 -11.22 -1.66 -4.60
N ARG A 87 -10.38 -0.79 -4.03
CA ARG A 87 -10.56 0.66 -4.09
C ARG A 87 -10.46 1.24 -5.50
N LEU A 88 -9.51 0.75 -6.31
CA LEU A 88 -9.31 1.22 -7.69
C LEU A 88 -10.39 0.72 -8.66
N TYR A 89 -10.85 -0.52 -8.49
CA TYR A 89 -11.73 -1.19 -9.44
C TYR A 89 -13.17 -1.36 -8.95
N GLY A 90 -13.46 -0.97 -7.70
CA GLY A 90 -14.80 -0.89 -7.12
C GLY A 90 -15.57 -2.21 -7.17
N ARG A 91 -14.95 -3.34 -6.82
CA ARG A 91 -15.58 -4.66 -6.87
C ARG A 91 -15.55 -5.35 -5.52
#